data_AF-A0A2E0JCC4-F1
#
_entry.id   AF-A0A2E0JCC4-F1
#
_cell.length_a   1.000
_cell.length_b   1.000
_cell.length_c   1.000
_cell.angle_alpha   90.00
_cell.angle_beta   90.00
_cell.angle_gamma   90.00
#
_symmetry.space_group_name_H-M   'P 1'
#
loop_
_entity.id
_entity.type
_entity.pdbx_description
1 polymer ?
#
loop_
_entity_poly.entity_id
_entity_poly.type
_entity_poly.pdbx_seq_one_letter_code
_entity_poly.pdbx_strand_id
1 'polypeptide(L)'
;MRQLDELSLAFGCALMALLCGCASTPTTKPADALNGQPSSEITGSITPSTDAPSAADEASPARSGQSKVPQLSAGPGGGQSPTGLAALVRRALTWHPSVKETVERLNQQNEIVEQARAGYLPQVNWGVNSSYGRDANESGYRPTVNLSASQMVYDFGKVDHKIKVERAGVEGRRSQVLLRVDELIRDAVLAVTEVQRNQALGRIAQDQVRDTHAILDLVRARTDKGASTRSDQLQAEARVQAARAKELEVKAQARRWQSRLDTLTGGGCPCRNTRCCKNTEMAERGLRGQ
;
A
#
# COMPACT_ATOMS: atom_id res chain seq x y z
N MET A 1 34.15 46.82 -7.45
CA MET A 1 34.45 47.15 -6.04
C MET A 1 33.57 48.30 -5.59
N ARG A 2 32.34 47.96 -5.19
CA ARG A 2 31.34 48.70 -4.41
C ARG A 2 30.04 47.90 -4.56
N GLN A 3 29.27 47.81 -3.47
CA GLN A 3 28.09 46.97 -3.26
C GLN A 3 28.43 45.53 -2.89
N LEU A 4 28.42 45.25 -1.59
CA LEU A 4 27.76 44.12 -0.92
C LEU A 4 27.97 44.30 0.61
N ASP A 5 27.60 45.47 1.12
CA ASP A 5 27.20 45.67 2.52
C ASP A 5 25.67 45.84 2.47
N GLU A 6 24.96 45.29 3.45
CA GLU A 6 23.48 45.29 3.61
C GLU A 6 22.75 44.01 3.14
N LEU A 7 22.96 42.88 3.83
CA LEU A 7 21.95 41.82 4.01
C LEU A 7 22.41 40.77 5.04
N SER A 8 22.77 41.25 6.25
CA SER A 8 23.02 40.38 7.41
C SER A 8 22.36 40.97 8.65
N LEU A 9 21.03 41.07 8.62
CA LEU A 9 20.24 41.57 9.75
C LEU A 9 18.76 41.14 9.61
N ALA A 10 18.47 39.83 9.59
CA ALA A 10 17.08 39.36 9.70
C ALA A 10 16.88 37.89 10.14
N PHE A 11 17.90 37.13 10.56
CA PHE A 11 17.68 35.75 11.05
C PHE A 11 18.56 35.47 12.26
N GLY A 12 18.11 35.90 13.43
CA GLY A 12 18.85 35.69 14.67
C GLY A 12 18.08 36.08 15.91
N CYS A 13 16.86 35.57 16.10
CA CYS A 13 16.22 35.60 17.42
C CYS A 13 15.04 34.62 17.53
N ALA A 14 15.31 33.33 17.80
CA ALA A 14 14.39 32.44 18.53
C ALA A 14 15.02 31.04 18.74
N LEU A 15 15.93 30.88 19.71
CA LEU A 15 16.03 29.62 20.47
C LEU A 15 16.90 29.76 21.72
N MET A 16 16.27 29.94 22.88
CA MET A 16 16.88 29.63 24.18
C MET A 16 15.79 29.64 25.27
N ALA A 17 15.37 28.43 25.68
CA ALA A 17 15.23 28.00 27.08
C ALA A 17 14.23 26.83 27.17
N LEU A 18 14.72 25.64 27.54
CA LEU A 18 14.50 25.08 28.87
C LEU A 18 15.32 23.79 29.05
N LEU A 19 16.18 23.82 30.08
CA LEU A 19 16.92 22.69 30.64
C LEU A 19 16.32 22.35 32.00
N CYS A 20 16.02 21.07 32.23
CA CYS A 20 16.08 20.30 33.50
C CYS A 20 15.54 18.90 33.17
N GLY A 21 16.09 17.73 33.52
CA GLY A 21 17.11 17.31 34.47
C GLY A 21 16.70 15.92 35.00
N CYS A 22 17.64 14.97 35.00
CA CYS A 22 17.70 13.70 35.78
C CYS A 22 16.95 12.42 35.31
N ALA A 23 17.76 11.50 34.76
CA ALA A 23 18.08 10.14 35.24
C ALA A 23 16.97 9.13 35.64
N SER A 24 16.90 8.01 34.89
CA SER A 24 17.06 6.64 35.42
C SER A 24 17.09 5.60 34.28
N THR A 25 18.12 4.76 34.23
CA THR A 25 18.15 3.49 33.48
C THR A 25 17.21 2.47 34.14
N PRO A 26 16.65 1.52 33.37
CA PRO A 26 17.20 0.18 33.51
C PRO A 26 17.40 -0.59 32.18
N THR A 27 18.46 -1.37 32.20
CA THR A 27 18.71 -2.56 31.39
C THR A 27 17.60 -3.58 31.61
N THR A 28 17.05 -4.17 30.54
CA THR A 28 16.70 -5.61 30.46
C THR A 28 16.53 -6.05 29.00
N LYS A 29 17.13 -7.22 28.72
CA LYS A 29 17.19 -7.96 27.45
C LYS A 29 15.82 -8.40 26.91
N PRO A 30 15.70 -8.62 25.58
CA PRO A 30 14.54 -9.29 25.00
C PRO A 30 14.53 -10.78 25.37
N ALA A 31 13.34 -11.28 25.73
CA ALA A 31 13.08 -12.69 26.03
C ALA A 31 12.96 -13.51 24.74
N ASP A 32 13.72 -14.61 24.71
CA ASP A 32 13.52 -15.76 23.85
C ASP A 32 12.15 -16.41 24.12
N ALA A 33 11.32 -16.55 23.09
CA ALA A 33 10.14 -17.41 23.13
C ALA A 33 10.52 -18.78 22.55
N LEU A 34 10.99 -19.65 23.44
CA LEU A 34 11.12 -21.08 23.18
C LEU A 34 9.72 -21.70 23.08
N ASN A 35 9.51 -22.34 21.93
CA ASN A 35 8.46 -23.30 21.62
C ASN A 35 8.48 -24.46 22.64
N GLY A 36 7.35 -24.71 23.31
CA GLY A 36 7.18 -25.82 24.24
C GLY A 36 5.72 -26.29 24.23
N GLN A 37 5.52 -27.54 23.81
CA GLN A 37 4.28 -28.31 23.94
C GLN A 37 3.81 -28.39 25.41
N PRO A 38 2.53 -28.72 25.64
CA PRO A 38 2.29 -30.04 26.23
C PRO A 38 1.17 -30.84 25.56
N SER A 39 1.46 -32.14 25.42
CA SER A 39 0.54 -33.22 25.07
C SER A 39 -0.33 -33.59 26.27
N SER A 40 -1.63 -33.82 26.06
CA SER A 40 -2.38 -34.82 26.83
C SER A 40 -3.62 -35.27 26.05
N GLU A 41 -3.63 -36.56 25.73
CA GLU A 41 -4.70 -37.36 25.16
C GLU A 41 -5.92 -37.41 26.11
N ILE A 42 -7.14 -37.25 25.58
CA ILE A 42 -8.31 -38.01 26.04
C ILE A 42 -9.17 -38.37 24.82
N THR A 43 -9.23 -39.68 24.59
CA THR A 43 -10.12 -40.48 23.75
C THR A 43 -11.60 -40.08 23.88
N GLY A 44 -12.28 -39.91 22.74
CA GLY A 44 -13.73 -39.69 22.67
C GLY A 44 -14.25 -39.80 21.24
N SER A 45 -14.43 -41.03 20.78
CA SER A 45 -15.04 -41.42 19.50
C SER A 45 -16.53 -41.06 19.43
N ILE A 46 -16.95 -40.29 18.43
CA ILE A 46 -18.32 -40.33 17.91
C ILE A 46 -18.26 -40.18 16.38
N THR A 47 -18.52 -41.28 15.68
CA THR A 47 -18.79 -41.35 14.25
C THR A 47 -20.28 -41.05 13.98
N PRO A 48 -20.64 -40.48 12.82
CA PRO A 48 -21.93 -40.74 12.23
C PRO A 48 -21.74 -41.72 11.06
N SER A 49 -22.23 -42.94 11.25
CA SER A 49 -22.59 -43.85 10.17
C SER A 49 -23.76 -43.26 9.38
N THR A 50 -23.66 -43.24 8.06
CA THR A 50 -24.85 -43.15 7.21
C THR A 50 -24.68 -44.15 6.08
N ASP A 51 -25.54 -45.14 6.15
CA ASP A 51 -25.69 -46.26 5.24
C ASP A 51 -25.93 -45.81 3.80
N ALA A 52 -25.22 -46.47 2.89
CA ALA A 52 -25.63 -46.60 1.51
C ALA A 52 -26.64 -47.74 1.38
N PRO A 53 -27.51 -47.69 0.36
CA PRO A 53 -27.73 -48.88 -0.44
C PRO A 53 -27.32 -48.65 -1.89
N SER A 54 -26.51 -49.58 -2.38
CA SER A 54 -26.22 -49.80 -3.80
C SER A 54 -27.35 -50.63 -4.41
N ALA A 55 -27.82 -50.23 -5.59
CA ALA A 55 -28.27 -51.15 -6.64
C ALA A 55 -28.18 -50.43 -7.99
N ALA A 56 -27.46 -51.04 -8.92
CA ALA A 56 -27.27 -50.63 -10.30
C ALA A 56 -28.53 -50.90 -11.15
N ASP A 57 -28.72 -50.14 -12.23
CA ASP A 57 -29.19 -50.68 -13.51
C ASP A 57 -28.90 -49.73 -14.70
N GLU A 58 -28.95 -50.31 -15.88
CA GLU A 58 -28.23 -50.04 -17.13
C GLU A 58 -28.57 -48.79 -18.00
N ALA A 59 -27.59 -48.48 -18.87
CA ALA A 59 -27.68 -48.11 -20.30
C ALA A 59 -28.03 -46.67 -20.79
N SER A 60 -26.96 -46.01 -21.29
CA SER A 60 -26.76 -45.34 -22.62
C SER A 60 -27.70 -44.19 -23.09
N PRO A 61 -27.29 -43.32 -24.06
CA PRO A 61 -26.01 -43.19 -24.75
C PRO A 61 -25.35 -41.79 -24.69
N ALA A 62 -24.10 -41.76 -25.12
CA ALA A 62 -23.29 -40.57 -25.35
C ALA A 62 -23.96 -39.60 -26.32
N ARG A 63 -24.27 -38.38 -25.85
CA ARG A 63 -24.56 -37.23 -26.69
C ARG A 63 -23.31 -36.37 -26.78
N SER A 64 -22.68 -36.39 -27.96
CA SER A 64 -21.63 -35.47 -28.39
C SER A 64 -22.17 -34.04 -28.48
N GLY A 65 -22.26 -33.37 -27.33
CA GLY A 65 -22.40 -31.92 -27.28
C GLY A 65 -21.03 -31.29 -27.48
N GLN A 66 -20.75 -30.79 -28.68
CA GLN A 66 -19.61 -29.93 -28.95
C GLN A 66 -19.68 -28.70 -28.05
N SER A 67 -18.92 -28.70 -26.95
CA SER A 67 -18.65 -27.48 -26.18
C SER A 67 -17.79 -26.57 -27.05
N LYS A 68 -18.45 -25.68 -27.79
CA LYS A 68 -17.83 -24.55 -28.47
C LYS A 68 -17.27 -23.62 -27.39
N VAL A 69 -16.04 -23.89 -26.95
CA VAL A 69 -15.23 -22.93 -26.20
C VAL A 69 -15.09 -21.68 -27.09
N PRO A 70 -15.48 -20.48 -26.63
CA PRO A 70 -15.14 -19.26 -27.34
C PRO A 70 -13.62 -19.12 -27.33
N GLN A 71 -12.98 -19.40 -28.46
CA GLN A 71 -11.58 -19.09 -28.65
C GLN A 71 -11.43 -17.56 -28.58
N LEU A 72 -10.74 -17.10 -27.54
CA LEU A 72 -10.26 -15.73 -27.44
C LEU A 72 -9.14 -15.54 -28.47
N SER A 73 -9.52 -15.21 -29.70
CA SER A 73 -8.56 -14.81 -30.73
C SER A 73 -7.96 -13.46 -30.36
N ALA A 74 -6.75 -13.49 -29.80
CA ALA A 74 -5.92 -12.31 -29.58
C ALA A 74 -5.39 -11.81 -30.95
N GLY A 75 -6.13 -10.89 -31.58
CA GLY A 75 -5.63 -10.11 -32.70
C GLY A 75 -4.78 -8.93 -32.20
N PRO A 76 -3.58 -8.67 -32.77
CA PRO A 76 -2.79 -7.51 -32.42
C PRO A 76 -3.34 -6.31 -33.20
N GLY A 77 -4.14 -5.47 -32.54
CA GLY A 77 -4.66 -4.27 -33.18
C GLY A 77 -5.79 -3.63 -32.37
N GLY A 78 -5.43 -2.66 -31.53
CA GLY A 78 -6.40 -1.92 -30.72
C GLY A 78 -5.76 -0.71 -30.03
N GLY A 79 -5.11 0.15 -30.81
CA GLY A 79 -4.84 1.50 -30.35
C GLY A 79 -6.17 2.23 -30.10
N GLN A 80 -6.17 3.05 -29.05
CA GLN A 80 -7.11 4.15 -28.81
C GLN A 80 -8.43 3.79 -28.10
N SER A 81 -8.32 3.74 -26.78
CA SER A 81 -9.15 4.62 -25.95
C SER A 81 -8.23 5.23 -24.88
N PRO A 82 -8.21 6.56 -24.69
CA PRO A 82 -7.53 7.19 -23.55
C PRO A 82 -8.18 6.81 -22.19
N THR A 83 -9.22 5.98 -22.24
CA THR A 83 -9.94 5.29 -21.16
C THR A 83 -9.68 3.78 -21.11
N GLY A 84 -8.65 3.27 -21.80
CA GLY A 84 -8.26 1.85 -21.77
C GLY A 84 -7.38 1.47 -20.57
N LEU A 85 -7.24 0.17 -20.31
CA LEU A 85 -6.39 -0.41 -19.25
C LEU A 85 -5.00 0.26 -19.19
N ALA A 86 -4.35 0.43 -20.34
CA ALA A 86 -3.04 1.07 -20.44
C ALA A 86 -3.02 2.53 -19.93
N ALA A 87 -4.09 3.29 -20.15
CA ALA A 87 -4.21 4.66 -19.66
C ALA A 87 -4.38 4.71 -18.13
N LEU A 88 -5.11 3.74 -17.55
CA LEU A 88 -5.24 3.59 -16.10
C LEU A 88 -3.91 3.20 -15.45
N VAL A 89 -3.17 2.26 -16.04
CA VAL A 89 -1.84 1.86 -15.56
C VAL A 89 -0.86 3.04 -15.62
N ARG A 90 -0.83 3.79 -16.74
CA ARG A 90 0.01 4.99 -16.85
C ARG A 90 -0.36 6.05 -15.80
N ARG A 91 -1.65 6.22 -15.52
CA ARG A 91 -2.12 7.11 -14.45
C ARG A 91 -1.66 6.63 -13.07
N ALA A 92 -1.76 5.33 -12.79
CA ALA A 92 -1.26 4.76 -11.54
C ALA A 92 0.25 5.01 -11.38
N LEU A 93 1.05 4.73 -12.42
CA LEU A 93 2.51 4.93 -12.39
C LEU A 93 2.92 6.39 -12.14
N THR A 94 2.18 7.34 -12.70
CA THR A 94 2.50 8.77 -12.57
C THR A 94 2.08 9.37 -11.23
N TRP A 95 1.08 8.78 -10.56
CA TRP A 95 0.54 9.32 -9.31
C TRP A 95 0.97 8.58 -8.05
N HIS A 96 1.23 7.26 -8.13
CA HIS A 96 1.33 6.42 -6.95
C HIS A 96 2.55 6.75 -6.06
N PRO A 97 2.36 7.00 -4.75
CA PRO A 97 3.42 7.47 -3.86
C PRO A 97 4.55 6.46 -3.64
N SER A 98 4.29 5.15 -3.78
CA SER A 98 5.35 4.12 -3.60
C SER A 98 6.45 4.22 -4.65
N VAL A 99 6.14 4.69 -5.87
CA VAL A 99 7.16 4.90 -6.92
C VAL A 99 8.02 6.10 -6.58
N LYS A 100 7.40 7.18 -6.07
CA LYS A 100 8.15 8.34 -5.59
C LYS A 100 9.07 7.96 -4.43
N GLU A 101 8.56 7.23 -3.44
CA GLU A 101 9.35 6.76 -2.29
C GLU A 101 10.59 5.95 -2.72
N THR A 102 10.45 5.05 -3.69
CA THR A 102 11.55 4.21 -4.15
C THR A 102 12.57 4.99 -4.97
N VAL A 103 12.12 5.96 -5.76
CA VAL A 103 13.00 6.91 -6.47
C VAL A 103 13.76 7.79 -5.47
N GLU A 104 13.11 8.32 -4.44
CA GLU A 104 13.80 9.13 -3.42
C GLU A 104 14.81 8.29 -2.62
N ARG A 105 14.53 7.02 -2.37
CA ARG A 105 15.49 6.10 -1.76
C ARG A 105 16.71 5.85 -2.66
N LEU A 106 16.51 5.81 -3.98
CA LEU A 106 17.59 5.74 -4.94
C LEU A 106 18.42 7.03 -4.95
N ASN A 107 17.76 8.19 -4.90
CA ASN A 107 18.44 9.49 -4.79
C ASN A 107 19.26 9.56 -3.50
N GLN A 108 18.69 9.14 -2.36
CA GLN A 108 19.40 9.04 -1.09
C GLN A 108 20.65 8.16 -1.20
N GLN A 109 20.57 7.04 -1.91
CA GLN A 109 21.73 6.18 -2.12
C GLN A 109 22.80 6.86 -2.99
N ASN A 110 22.42 7.66 -3.98
CA ASN A 110 23.37 8.47 -4.75
C ASN A 110 24.06 9.52 -3.85
N GLU A 111 23.32 10.17 -2.95
CA GLU A 111 23.93 11.11 -1.99
C GLU A 111 24.90 10.42 -1.03
N ILE A 112 24.63 9.16 -0.64
CA ILE A 112 25.58 8.36 0.16
C ILE A 112 26.86 8.05 -0.65
N VAL A 113 26.76 7.84 -1.96
CA VAL A 113 27.94 7.70 -2.84
C VAL A 113 28.73 9.00 -2.87
N GLU A 114 28.07 10.16 -3.01
CA GLU A 114 28.75 11.47 -3.00
C GLU A 114 29.35 11.79 -1.62
N GLN A 115 28.68 11.42 -0.54
CA GLN A 115 29.24 11.49 0.82
C GLN A 115 30.48 10.60 0.97
N ALA A 116 30.49 9.40 0.37
CA ALA A 116 31.67 8.55 0.35
C ALA A 116 32.81 9.16 -0.48
N ARG A 117 32.50 9.83 -1.60
CA ARG A 117 33.49 10.58 -2.40
C ARG A 117 34.08 11.77 -1.67
N ALA A 118 33.31 12.44 -0.82
CA ALA A 118 33.80 13.53 0.02
C ALA A 118 34.94 13.09 0.96
N GLY A 119 35.14 11.78 1.16
CA GLY A 119 36.31 11.24 1.85
C GLY A 119 37.66 11.61 1.20
N TYR A 120 37.68 11.92 -0.10
CA TYR A 120 38.87 12.43 -0.80
C TYR A 120 39.06 13.95 -0.70
N LEU A 121 38.03 14.66 -0.27
CA LEU A 121 38.03 16.11 -0.19
C LEU A 121 38.49 16.58 1.19
N PRO A 122 39.13 17.76 1.30
CA PRO A 122 39.42 18.36 2.58
C PRO A 122 38.13 18.60 3.36
N GLN A 123 38.07 18.11 4.59
CA GLN A 123 36.98 18.36 5.52
C GLN A 123 37.28 19.64 6.28
N VAL A 124 36.43 20.65 6.12
CA VAL A 124 36.56 21.93 6.83
C VAL A 124 35.53 21.97 7.94
N ASN A 125 36.00 22.08 9.18
CA ASN A 125 35.18 22.18 10.37
C ASN A 125 35.42 23.53 11.03
N TRP A 126 34.35 24.16 11.49
CA TRP A 126 34.42 25.41 12.23
C TRP A 126 33.48 25.33 13.43
N GLY A 127 33.80 26.06 14.49
CA GLY A 127 32.98 26.10 15.68
C GLY A 127 33.24 27.37 16.48
N VAL A 128 32.18 27.89 17.07
CA VAL A 128 32.26 29.02 18.00
C VAL A 128 32.01 28.46 19.39
N ASN A 129 32.99 28.59 20.25
CA ASN A 129 32.86 28.22 21.66
C ASN A 129 32.86 29.50 22.48
N SER A 130 31.95 29.60 23.42
CA SER A 130 32.00 30.70 24.38
C SER A 130 32.14 30.14 25.78
N SER A 131 33.18 30.56 26.48
CA SER A 131 33.42 30.19 27.86
C SER A 131 33.27 31.41 28.77
N TYR A 132 32.74 31.14 29.96
CA TYR A 132 32.70 32.09 31.06
C TYR A 132 33.54 31.52 32.20
N GLY A 133 34.72 32.10 32.41
CA GLY A 133 35.67 31.68 33.43
C GLY A 133 35.81 32.73 34.53
N ARG A 134 36.13 32.27 35.74
CA ARG A 134 36.66 33.12 36.81
C ARG A 134 38.10 32.72 37.02
N ASP A 135 39.03 33.52 36.50
CA ASP A 135 40.43 33.41 36.86
C ASP A 135 40.71 34.30 38.07
N ALA A 136 41.79 34.03 38.81
CA ALA A 136 42.08 34.65 40.11
C ALA A 136 42.15 36.19 40.13
N ASN A 137 42.12 36.85 38.97
CA ASN A 137 42.16 38.31 38.86
C ASN A 137 41.20 38.91 37.81
N GLU A 138 40.40 38.10 37.08
CA GLU A 138 39.46 38.61 36.08
C GLU A 138 38.32 37.61 35.80
N SER A 139 37.08 38.12 35.76
CA SER A 139 35.90 37.36 35.31
C SER A 139 35.39 37.97 34.02
N GLY A 140 35.35 37.20 32.92
CA GLY A 140 34.99 37.74 31.61
C GLY A 140 34.42 36.68 30.66
N TYR A 141 33.56 37.14 29.76
CA TYR A 141 33.02 36.38 28.65
C TYR A 141 34.04 36.34 27.51
N ARG A 142 34.45 35.15 27.07
CA ARG A 142 35.50 34.99 26.04
C ARG A 142 35.05 34.07 24.89
N PRO A 143 34.50 34.62 23.80
CA PRO A 143 34.18 33.84 22.62
C PRO A 143 35.47 33.48 21.86
N THR A 144 35.61 32.21 21.51
CA THR A 144 36.71 31.66 20.70
C THR A 144 36.13 31.02 19.45
N VAL A 145 36.67 31.38 18.29
CA VAL A 145 36.30 30.78 17.00
C VAL A 145 37.42 29.85 16.57
N ASN A 146 37.09 28.59 16.35
CA ASN A 146 38.02 27.56 15.91
C ASN A 146 37.70 27.19 14.46
N LEU A 147 38.71 27.18 13.60
CA LEU A 147 38.63 26.69 12.22
C LEU A 147 39.70 25.62 12.03
N SER A 148 39.30 24.43 11.60
CA SER A 148 40.22 23.33 11.30
C SER A 148 39.89 22.72 9.93
N ALA A 149 40.93 22.34 9.19
CA ALA A 149 40.79 21.62 7.94
C ALA A 149 41.62 20.33 8.04
N SER A 150 41.02 19.20 7.70
CA SER A 150 41.68 17.90 7.68
C SER A 150 41.52 17.26 6.32
N GLN A 151 42.63 16.90 5.70
CA GLN A 151 42.64 16.21 4.41
C GLN A 151 43.46 14.93 4.51
N MET A 152 42.91 13.86 3.96
CA MET A 152 43.59 12.58 3.83
C MET A 152 44.61 12.66 2.69
N VAL A 153 45.87 12.37 2.99
CA VAL A 153 46.95 12.34 1.98
C VAL A 153 46.91 11.04 1.18
N TYR A 154 46.75 9.90 1.86
CA TYR A 154 46.72 8.58 1.24
C TYR A 154 46.10 7.53 2.16
N ASP A 155 45.31 6.59 1.60
CA ASP A 155 44.52 5.61 2.36
C ASP A 155 44.54 4.18 1.80
N PHE A 156 45.47 3.89 0.90
CA PHE A 156 45.61 2.57 0.27
C PHE A 156 44.30 2.04 -0.38
N GLY A 157 43.41 2.94 -0.83
CA GLY A 157 42.18 2.57 -1.54
C GLY A 157 40.97 2.27 -0.64
N LYS A 158 41.03 2.56 0.67
CA LYS A 158 39.92 2.37 1.60
C LYS A 158 38.65 3.11 1.15
N VAL A 159 38.78 4.37 0.75
CA VAL A 159 37.67 5.20 0.25
C VAL A 159 37.20 4.69 -1.12
N ASP A 160 38.10 4.28 -2.02
CA ASP A 160 37.73 3.72 -3.32
C ASP A 160 36.85 2.47 -3.20
N HIS A 161 37.23 1.55 -2.30
CA HIS A 161 36.45 0.36 -2.01
C HIS A 161 35.09 0.74 -1.41
N LYS A 162 35.04 1.72 -0.50
CA LYS A 162 33.76 2.22 0.03
C LYS A 162 32.86 2.76 -1.08
N ILE A 163 33.37 3.59 -1.99
CA ILE A 163 32.59 4.12 -3.12
C ILE A 163 32.13 2.97 -4.03
N LYS A 164 32.96 1.94 -4.27
CA LYS A 164 32.57 0.75 -5.04
C LYS A 164 31.40 0.00 -4.39
N VAL A 165 31.43 -0.18 -3.08
CA VAL A 165 30.33 -0.81 -2.32
C VAL A 165 29.06 0.02 -2.42
N GLU A 166 29.12 1.34 -2.19
CA GLU A 166 27.93 2.19 -2.27
C GLU A 166 27.36 2.28 -3.69
N ARG A 167 28.21 2.24 -4.73
CA ARG A 167 27.77 2.15 -6.14
C ARG A 167 27.08 0.83 -6.44
N ALA A 168 27.57 -0.28 -5.92
CA ALA A 168 26.85 -1.55 -6.02
C ALA A 168 25.48 -1.47 -5.31
N GLY A 169 25.40 -0.72 -4.21
CA GLY A 169 24.15 -0.36 -3.54
C GLY A 169 23.17 0.39 -4.45
N VAL A 170 23.64 1.35 -5.26
CA VAL A 170 22.81 2.07 -6.24
C VAL A 170 22.16 1.13 -7.25
N GLU A 171 22.91 0.18 -7.81
CA GLU A 171 22.35 -0.81 -8.74
C GLU A 171 21.29 -1.69 -8.05
N GLY A 172 21.52 -2.05 -6.77
CA GLY A 172 20.51 -2.71 -5.96
C GLY A 172 19.23 -1.88 -5.78
N ARG A 173 19.36 -0.56 -5.52
CA ARG A 173 18.21 0.35 -5.41
C ARG A 173 17.48 0.52 -6.74
N ARG A 174 18.18 0.55 -7.88
CA ARG A 174 17.56 0.59 -9.21
C ARG A 174 16.67 -0.61 -9.47
N SER A 175 17.16 -1.81 -9.18
CA SER A 175 16.37 -3.03 -9.27
C SER A 175 15.14 -2.99 -8.35
N GLN A 176 15.26 -2.41 -7.15
CA GLN A 176 14.10 -2.21 -6.27
C GLN A 176 13.05 -1.26 -6.86
N VAL A 177 13.46 -0.19 -7.56
CA VAL A 177 12.53 0.69 -8.27
C VAL A 177 11.78 -0.07 -9.37
N LEU A 178 12.49 -0.87 -10.19
CA LEU A 178 11.89 -1.68 -11.25
C LEU A 178 10.87 -2.69 -10.69
N LEU A 179 11.22 -3.42 -9.64
CA LEU A 179 10.31 -4.35 -8.97
C LEU A 179 9.04 -3.65 -8.46
N ARG A 180 9.19 -2.45 -7.90
CA ARG A 180 8.06 -1.68 -7.37
C ARG A 180 7.14 -1.16 -8.47
N VAL A 181 7.71 -0.80 -9.62
CA VAL A 181 6.95 -0.46 -10.83
C VAL A 181 6.17 -1.68 -11.34
N ASP A 182 6.80 -2.85 -11.43
CA ASP A 182 6.16 -4.08 -11.90
C ASP A 182 5.04 -4.55 -10.96
N GLU A 183 5.26 -4.50 -9.65
CA GLU A 183 4.24 -4.76 -8.63
C GLU A 183 3.03 -3.83 -8.80
N LEU A 184 3.25 -2.53 -9.03
CA LEU A 184 2.18 -1.57 -9.22
C LEU A 184 1.40 -1.82 -10.53
N ILE A 185 2.09 -2.19 -11.61
CA ILE A 185 1.44 -2.56 -12.88
C ILE A 185 0.56 -3.78 -12.67
N ARG A 186 1.08 -4.82 -12.01
CA ARG A 186 0.33 -6.04 -11.69
C ARG A 186 -0.91 -5.73 -10.87
N ASP A 187 -0.77 -4.95 -9.81
CA ASP A 187 -1.87 -4.54 -8.93
C ASP A 187 -2.95 -3.75 -9.67
N ALA A 188 -2.56 -2.82 -10.55
CA ALA A 188 -3.48 -2.05 -11.36
C ALA A 188 -4.26 -2.94 -12.35
N VAL A 189 -3.58 -3.86 -13.04
CA VAL A 189 -4.22 -4.80 -13.97
C VAL A 189 -5.19 -5.72 -13.24
N LEU A 190 -4.79 -6.25 -12.07
CA LEU A 190 -5.66 -7.08 -11.25
C LEU A 190 -6.90 -6.31 -10.80
N ALA A 191 -6.74 -5.09 -10.31
CA ALA A 191 -7.86 -4.26 -9.85
C ALA A 191 -8.88 -3.99 -10.96
N VAL A 192 -8.42 -3.63 -12.17
CA VAL A 192 -9.32 -3.40 -13.32
C VAL A 192 -10.06 -4.68 -13.72
N THR A 193 -9.35 -5.81 -13.74
CA THR A 193 -9.92 -7.12 -14.10
C THR A 193 -11.00 -7.53 -13.08
N GLU A 194 -10.73 -7.36 -11.79
CA GLU A 194 -11.69 -7.69 -10.73
C GLU A 194 -12.90 -6.75 -10.72
N VAL A 195 -12.74 -5.47 -11.06
CA VAL A 195 -13.88 -4.55 -11.25
C VAL A 195 -14.79 -5.05 -12.36
N GLN A 196 -14.23 -5.40 -13.53
CA GLN A 196 -15.03 -5.90 -14.66
C GLN A 196 -15.72 -7.23 -14.31
N ARG A 197 -15.00 -8.15 -13.66
CA ARG A 197 -15.54 -9.43 -13.21
C ARG A 197 -16.71 -9.25 -12.26
N ASN A 198 -16.57 -8.38 -11.24
CA ASN A 198 -17.62 -8.15 -10.25
C ASN A 198 -18.83 -7.43 -10.84
N GLN A 199 -18.63 -6.56 -11.84
CA GLN A 199 -19.73 -5.97 -12.60
C GLN A 199 -20.53 -7.03 -13.37
N ALA A 200 -19.84 -7.99 -14.01
CA ALA A 200 -20.50 -9.11 -14.70
C ALA A 200 -21.24 -10.04 -13.72
N LEU A 201 -20.59 -10.40 -12.60
CA LEU A 201 -21.22 -11.19 -11.54
C LEU A 201 -22.44 -10.47 -10.93
N GLY A 202 -22.40 -9.13 -10.85
CA GLY A 202 -23.51 -8.34 -10.36
C GLY A 202 -24.76 -8.47 -11.23
N ARG A 203 -24.59 -8.52 -12.56
CA ARG A 203 -25.69 -8.77 -13.50
C ARG A 203 -26.27 -10.16 -13.33
N ILE A 204 -25.40 -11.18 -13.25
CA ILE A 204 -25.81 -12.57 -13.03
C ILE A 204 -26.56 -12.72 -11.70
N ALA A 205 -26.10 -12.07 -10.63
CA ALA A 205 -26.78 -12.12 -9.34
C ALA A 205 -28.16 -11.45 -9.37
N GLN A 206 -28.32 -10.36 -10.12
CA GLN A 206 -29.62 -9.70 -10.33
C GLN A 206 -30.58 -10.61 -11.10
N ASP A 207 -30.10 -11.25 -12.17
CA ASP A 207 -30.88 -12.24 -12.93
C ASP A 207 -31.32 -13.40 -12.02
N GLN A 208 -30.41 -13.93 -11.20
CA GLN A 208 -30.73 -15.00 -10.24
C GLN A 208 -31.82 -14.59 -9.25
N VAL A 209 -31.78 -13.35 -8.73
CA VAL A 209 -32.82 -12.83 -7.84
C VAL A 209 -34.17 -12.78 -8.56
N ARG A 210 -34.22 -12.26 -9.80
CA ARG A 210 -35.43 -12.22 -10.62
C ARG A 210 -35.99 -13.63 -10.85
N ASP A 211 -35.15 -14.56 -11.27
CA ASP A 211 -35.58 -15.91 -11.64
C ASP A 211 -36.05 -16.69 -10.40
N THR A 212 -35.40 -16.52 -9.25
CA THR A 212 -35.82 -17.14 -7.99
C THR A 212 -37.14 -16.55 -7.48
N HIS A 213 -37.39 -15.24 -7.67
CA HIS A 213 -38.69 -14.63 -7.39
C HIS A 213 -39.80 -15.19 -8.27
N ALA A 214 -39.55 -15.34 -9.58
CA ALA A 214 -40.54 -15.94 -10.49
C ALA A 214 -40.92 -17.37 -10.07
N ILE A 215 -39.96 -18.16 -9.59
CA ILE A 215 -40.23 -19.50 -9.01
C ILE A 215 -41.06 -19.39 -7.73
N LEU A 216 -40.76 -18.44 -6.84
CA LEU A 216 -41.55 -18.22 -5.63
C LEU A 216 -43.00 -17.86 -5.96
N ASP A 217 -43.24 -17.02 -6.97
CA ASP A 217 -44.59 -16.65 -7.39
C ASP A 217 -45.37 -17.87 -7.93
N LEU A 218 -44.70 -18.76 -8.68
CA LEU A 218 -45.29 -20.02 -9.13
C LEU A 218 -45.63 -20.96 -7.96
N VAL A 219 -44.73 -21.09 -6.97
CA VAL A 219 -44.95 -21.91 -5.77
C VAL A 219 -46.12 -21.35 -4.96
N ARG A 220 -46.17 -20.04 -4.73
CA ARG A 220 -47.28 -19.36 -4.06
C ARG A 220 -48.62 -19.64 -4.75
N ALA A 221 -48.68 -19.46 -6.08
CA ALA A 221 -49.88 -19.74 -6.85
C ALA A 221 -50.34 -21.21 -6.76
N ARG A 222 -49.41 -22.16 -6.59
CA ARG A 222 -49.72 -23.59 -6.40
C ARG A 222 -50.19 -23.88 -4.97
N THR A 223 -49.55 -23.30 -3.96
CA THR A 223 -49.91 -23.43 -2.54
C THR A 223 -51.29 -22.82 -2.27
N ASP A 224 -51.62 -21.68 -2.86
CA ASP A 224 -52.92 -21.01 -2.71
C ASP A 224 -54.08 -21.82 -3.31
N LYS A 225 -53.79 -22.64 -4.33
CA LYS A 225 -54.73 -23.62 -4.91
C LYS A 225 -54.78 -24.95 -4.16
N GLY A 226 -54.05 -25.09 -3.05
CA GLY A 226 -53.98 -26.32 -2.26
C GLY A 226 -53.15 -27.45 -2.88
N ALA A 227 -52.38 -27.17 -3.95
CA ALA A 227 -51.62 -28.17 -4.69
C ALA A 227 -50.14 -28.28 -4.29
N SER A 228 -49.70 -27.56 -3.24
CA SER A 228 -48.35 -27.61 -2.67
C SER A 228 -48.40 -27.29 -1.18
N THR A 229 -47.37 -27.68 -0.42
CA THR A 229 -47.33 -27.49 1.03
C THR A 229 -46.88 -26.07 1.40
N ARG A 230 -47.22 -25.63 2.63
CA ARG A 230 -46.66 -24.39 3.20
C ARG A 230 -45.14 -24.47 3.41
N SER A 231 -44.59 -25.67 3.60
CA SER A 231 -43.14 -25.89 3.73
C SER A 231 -42.42 -25.57 2.42
N ASP A 232 -42.97 -26.01 1.28
CA ASP A 232 -42.40 -25.72 -0.05
C ASP A 232 -42.34 -24.21 -0.31
N GLN A 233 -43.40 -23.48 0.10
CA GLN A 233 -43.43 -22.02 0.02
C GLN A 233 -42.33 -21.40 0.87
N LEU A 234 -42.18 -21.79 2.14
CA LEU A 234 -41.15 -21.26 3.03
C LEU A 234 -39.73 -21.55 2.50
N GLN A 235 -39.51 -22.71 1.91
CA GLN A 235 -38.24 -23.05 1.27
C GLN A 235 -37.95 -22.17 0.05
N ALA A 236 -38.96 -21.88 -0.77
CA ALA A 236 -38.82 -20.97 -1.90
C ALA A 236 -38.53 -19.53 -1.44
N GLU A 237 -39.19 -19.07 -0.38
CA GLU A 237 -38.91 -17.75 0.23
C GLU A 237 -37.48 -17.68 0.78
N ALA A 238 -37.01 -18.74 1.45
CA ALA A 238 -35.63 -18.84 1.92
C ALA A 238 -34.62 -18.76 0.76
N ARG A 239 -34.91 -19.40 -0.39
CA ARG A 239 -34.06 -19.33 -1.60
C ARG A 239 -33.98 -17.92 -2.16
N VAL A 240 -35.09 -17.17 -2.18
CA VAL A 240 -35.09 -15.76 -2.59
C VAL A 240 -34.22 -14.91 -1.67
N GLN A 241 -34.32 -15.10 -0.35
CA GLN A 241 -33.49 -14.35 0.60
C GLN A 241 -32.01 -14.70 0.45
N ALA A 242 -31.68 -15.97 0.20
CA ALA A 242 -30.31 -16.40 -0.10
C ALA A 242 -29.77 -15.75 -1.39
N ALA A 243 -30.58 -15.67 -2.45
CA ALA A 243 -30.19 -14.99 -3.70
C ALA A 243 -29.94 -13.49 -3.49
N ARG A 244 -30.80 -12.81 -2.72
CA ARG A 244 -30.62 -11.39 -2.35
C ARG A 244 -29.36 -11.15 -1.52
N ALA A 245 -29.08 -12.04 -0.57
CA ALA A 245 -27.86 -11.97 0.22
C ALA A 245 -26.62 -12.09 -0.69
N LYS A 246 -26.65 -12.98 -1.68
CA LYS A 246 -25.56 -13.13 -2.66
C LYS A 246 -25.38 -11.90 -3.55
N GLU A 247 -26.48 -11.28 -3.99
CA GLU A 247 -26.43 -10.03 -4.75
C GLU A 247 -25.75 -8.91 -3.96
N LEU A 248 -26.10 -8.77 -2.67
CA LEU A 248 -25.50 -7.78 -1.79
C LEU A 248 -23.99 -8.02 -1.59
N GLU A 249 -23.59 -9.29 -1.44
CA GLU A 249 -22.19 -9.71 -1.34
C GLU A 249 -21.39 -9.27 -2.58
N VAL A 250 -21.90 -9.57 -3.79
CA VAL A 250 -21.24 -9.19 -5.06
C VAL A 250 -21.16 -7.67 -5.21
N LYS A 251 -22.22 -6.94 -4.85
CA LYS A 251 -22.21 -5.46 -4.85
C LYS A 251 -21.18 -4.89 -3.87
N ALA A 252 -21.00 -5.52 -2.71
CA ALA A 252 -19.98 -5.12 -1.75
C ALA A 252 -18.57 -5.37 -2.28
N GLN A 253 -18.33 -6.51 -2.93
CA GLN A 253 -17.06 -6.83 -3.59
C GLN A 253 -16.75 -5.86 -4.72
N ALA A 254 -17.71 -5.53 -5.58
CA ALA A 254 -17.55 -4.54 -6.64
C ALA A 254 -17.11 -3.17 -6.08
N ARG A 255 -17.78 -2.69 -5.02
CA ARG A 255 -17.40 -1.42 -4.36
C ARG A 255 -16.00 -1.44 -3.76
N ARG A 256 -15.60 -2.57 -3.17
CA ARG A 256 -14.24 -2.76 -2.61
C ARG A 256 -13.18 -2.66 -3.71
N TRP A 257 -13.38 -3.36 -4.83
CA TRP A 257 -12.44 -3.32 -5.95
C TRP A 257 -12.40 -1.96 -6.65
N GLN A 258 -13.54 -1.29 -6.76
CA GLN A 258 -13.60 0.09 -7.25
C GLN A 258 -12.76 1.02 -6.37
N SER A 259 -12.93 0.96 -5.05
CA SER A 259 -12.14 1.74 -4.10
C SER A 259 -10.64 1.42 -4.19
N ARG A 260 -10.26 0.14 -4.41
CA ARG A 260 -8.85 -0.23 -4.61
C ARG A 260 -8.28 0.40 -5.88
N LEU A 261 -9.02 0.37 -6.99
CA LEU A 261 -8.61 0.99 -8.25
C LEU A 261 -8.45 2.51 -8.11
N ASP A 262 -9.36 3.14 -7.37
CA ASP A 262 -9.32 4.57 -7.09
C ASP A 262 -8.09 4.96 -6.27
N THR A 263 -7.71 4.16 -5.26
CA THR A 263 -6.48 4.35 -4.49
C THR A 263 -5.23 4.17 -5.36
N LEU A 264 -5.24 3.24 -6.32
CA LEU A 264 -4.07 3.01 -7.19
C LEU A 264 -3.87 4.13 -8.23
N THR A 265 -4.98 4.68 -8.75
CA THR A 265 -4.96 5.67 -9.84
C THR A 265 -5.03 7.12 -9.35
N GLY A 266 -5.17 7.34 -8.06
CA GLY A 266 -5.40 8.67 -7.48
C GLY A 266 -6.75 9.30 -7.83
N GLY A 267 -7.62 8.55 -8.50
CA GLY A 267 -8.94 9.03 -8.96
C GLY A 267 -9.96 9.18 -7.83
N GLY A 268 -9.72 8.51 -6.69
CA GLY A 268 -10.53 8.67 -5.50
C GLY A 268 -9.71 9.17 -4.33
N CYS A 269 -9.47 10.48 -4.30
CA CYS A 269 -9.60 11.12 -2.99
C CYS A 269 -11.10 10.96 -2.63
N PRO A 270 -11.47 10.28 -1.54
CA PRO A 270 -12.85 10.28 -1.02
C PRO A 270 -13.36 11.70 -0.70
N CYS A 271 -12.48 12.69 -0.82
CA CYS A 271 -12.63 14.13 -0.72
C CYS A 271 -13.45 14.77 -1.86
N ARG A 272 -14.10 13.99 -2.75
CA ARG A 272 -15.05 14.54 -3.73
C ARG A 272 -16.29 15.14 -3.05
N ASN A 273 -16.52 14.84 -1.77
CA ASN A 273 -17.31 15.72 -0.92
C ASN A 273 -16.41 16.84 -0.38
N THR A 274 -16.57 18.01 -0.96
CA THR A 274 -15.84 19.31 -0.89
C THR A 274 -15.31 19.82 0.47
N ARG A 275 -15.39 19.08 1.59
CA ARG A 275 -14.87 19.54 2.90
C ARG A 275 -13.41 19.16 3.17
N CYS A 276 -12.93 18.00 2.73
CA CYS A 276 -11.52 17.62 2.99
C CYS A 276 -10.51 18.34 2.08
N CYS A 277 -10.83 18.58 0.79
CA CYS A 277 -9.92 19.29 -0.11
C CYS A 277 -9.86 20.82 0.11
N LYS A 278 -10.89 21.43 0.72
CA LYS A 278 -10.87 22.88 1.00
C LYS A 278 -9.92 23.26 2.14
N ASN A 279 -9.69 22.35 3.09
CA ASN A 279 -8.89 22.67 4.27
C ASN A 279 -7.38 22.66 4.01
N THR A 280 -6.89 21.87 3.05
CA THR A 280 -5.47 21.90 2.65
C THR A 280 -5.13 23.16 1.86
N GLU A 281 -6.04 23.69 1.04
CA GLU A 281 -5.83 24.96 0.33
C GLU A 281 -5.83 26.17 1.28
N MET A 282 -6.59 26.10 2.38
CA MET A 282 -6.56 27.10 3.47
C MET A 282 -5.27 27.01 4.31
N ALA A 283 -4.74 25.81 4.55
CA ALA A 283 -3.50 25.61 5.29
C ALA A 283 -2.26 26.10 4.53
N GLU A 284 -2.20 25.94 3.21
CA GLU A 284 -1.09 26.45 2.39
C GLU A 284 -1.14 27.97 2.16
N ARG A 285 -2.33 28.60 2.18
CA ARG A 285 -2.46 30.07 2.15
C ARG A 285 -2.16 30.73 3.50
N GLY A 286 -2.43 30.05 4.61
CA GLY A 286 -2.10 30.55 5.95
C GLY A 286 -0.59 30.60 6.25
N LEU A 287 0.22 29.78 5.57
CA LEU A 287 1.68 29.75 5.70
C LEU A 287 2.44 30.71 4.76
N ARG A 288 1.76 31.33 3.79
CA ARG A 288 2.33 32.39 2.93
C ARG A 288 1.85 33.80 3.30
N GLY A 289 1.07 33.91 4.37
CA GLY A 289 0.47 35.16 4.85
C GLY A 289 1.04 35.66 6.19
N GLN A 290 2.25 35.24 6.56
CA GLN A 290 3.03 35.82 7.66
C GLN A 290 4.44 36.10 7.18
#